data_AF-Q852I7-F1
#
_entry.id   AF-Q852I7-F1
#
_cell.length_a   1.000
_cell.length_b   1.000
_cell.length_c   1.000
_cell.angle_alpha   90.00
_cell.angle_beta   90.00
_cell.angle_gamma   90.00
#
_symmetry.space_group_name_H-M   'P 1'
#
loop_
_entity.id
_entity.type
_entity.pdbx_description
1 polymer ?
#
loop_
_entity_poly.entity_id
_entity_poly.type
_entity_poly.pdbx_seq_one_letter_code
_entity_poly.pdbx_strand_id
1 'polypeptide(L)' 'MGSEAAAARPVVVTVNGERYEAVGVDPSTTLLEFLRTRTPVRGPKLGCGE' A
#
# COMPACT_ATOMS: atom_id res chain seq x y z
N MET A 1 -12.80 -18.80 -5.49
CA MET A 1 -11.88 -18.42 -6.59
C MET A 1 -10.61 -17.89 -5.97
N GLY A 2 -9.57 -18.72 -5.89
CA GLY A 2 -8.26 -18.30 -5.40
C GLY A 2 -7.55 -17.50 -6.48
N SER A 3 -7.10 -16.29 -6.14
CA SER A 3 -5.91 -15.74 -6.78
C SER A 3 -4.74 -16.22 -5.96
N GLU A 4 -4.00 -17.13 -6.55
CA GLU A 4 -2.72 -17.64 -6.11
C GLU A 4 -1.89 -16.48 -5.54
N ALA A 5 -1.51 -16.56 -4.26
CA ALA A 5 -0.41 -15.77 -3.73
C ALA A 5 0.87 -16.29 -4.40
N ALA A 6 1.02 -16.03 -5.71
CA ALA A 6 2.22 -16.27 -6.48
C ALA A 6 3.33 -15.57 -5.71
N ALA A 7 4.24 -16.36 -5.09
CA ALA A 7 5.28 -15.93 -4.16
C ALA A 7 5.55 -14.42 -4.26
N ALA A 8 4.77 -13.63 -3.51
CA ALA A 8 4.56 -12.24 -3.85
C ALA A 8 5.86 -11.51 -3.56
N ARG A 9 6.56 -11.09 -4.61
CA ARG A 9 7.75 -10.28 -4.43
C ARG A 9 7.32 -9.04 -3.65
N PRO A 10 8.00 -8.71 -2.54
CA PRO A 10 7.59 -7.57 -1.73
C PRO A 10 7.61 -6.32 -2.60
N VAL A 11 6.48 -5.63 -2.69
CA VAL A 11 6.43 -4.31 -3.30
C VAL A 11 7.09 -3.36 -2.31
N VAL A 12 8.11 -2.65 -2.77
CA VAL A 12 8.83 -1.68 -1.94
C VAL A 12 8.44 -0.29 -2.40
N VAL A 13 8.06 0.56 -1.44
CA VAL A 13 7.72 1.96 -1.69
C VAL A 13 8.58 2.84 -0.80
N THR A 14 9.15 3.89 -1.38
CA THR A 14 9.84 4.94 -0.60
C THR A 14 8.87 6.11 -0.40
N VAL A 15 8.57 6.44 0.85
CA VAL A 15 7.67 7.53 1.23
C VAL A 15 8.49 8.58 1.97
N ASN A 16 8.64 9.77 1.40
CA ASN A 16 9.42 10.86 1.99
C ASN A 16 10.85 10.48 2.40
N GLY A 17 11.49 9.59 1.62
CA GLY A 17 12.85 9.10 1.90
C GLY A 17 12.92 7.87 2.82
N GLU A 18 11.81 7.46 3.43
CA GLU A 18 11.73 6.25 4.26
C GLU A 18 11.24 5.06 3.43
N ARG A 19 11.88 3.90 3.61
CA ARG A 19 11.57 2.67 2.86
C ARG A 19 10.51 1.85 3.60
N TYR A 20 9.47 1.45 2.88
CA TYR A 20 8.42 0.57 3.36
C TYR A 20 8.28 -0.66 2.47
N GLU A 21 8.12 -1.84 3.07
CA GLU A 21 7.83 -3.08 2.36
C GLU A 21 6.35 -3.44 2.51
N ALA A 22 5.61 -3.43 1.41
CA ALA A 22 4.19 -3.77 1.33
C ALA A 22 4.00 -5.29 1.27
N VAL A 23 4.52 -5.99 2.28
CA VAL A 23 4.36 -7.45 2.41
C VAL A 23 2.94 -7.77 2.85
N GLY A 24 2.29 -8.73 2.17
CA GLY A 24 0.95 -9.21 2.53
C GLY A 24 -0.17 -8.19 2.28
N VAL A 25 0.10 -7.16 1.48
CA VAL A 25 -0.89 -6.18 1.06
C VAL A 25 -1.69 -6.75 -0.11
N ASP A 26 -3.02 -6.55 -0.09
CA ASP A 26 -3.87 -6.98 -1.19
C ASP A 26 -3.51 -6.20 -2.48
N PRO A 27 -3.42 -6.85 -3.65
CA PRO A 27 -3.10 -6.14 -4.90
C PRO A 27 -4.07 -5.01 -5.27
N SER A 28 -5.29 -4.99 -4.71
CA SER A 28 -6.26 -3.92 -4.89
C SER A 28 -6.09 -2.74 -3.91
N THR A 29 -5.19 -2.85 -2.92
CA THR A 29 -4.91 -1.75 -1.97
C THR A 29 -4.41 -0.51 -2.72
N THR A 30 -5.09 0.61 -2.47
CA THR A 30 -4.70 1.89 -3.07
C THR A 30 -3.48 2.49 -2.36
N LEU A 31 -2.72 3.34 -3.06
CA LEU A 31 -1.60 4.06 -2.43
C LEU A 31 -2.08 4.93 -1.26
N LEU A 32 -3.25 5.57 -1.38
CA LEU A 32 -3.81 6.39 -0.31
C LEU A 32 -4.10 5.56 0.94
N GLU A 33 -4.72 4.39 0.76
CA GLU A 33 -4.96 3.45 1.85
C GLU A 33 -3.65 3.01 2.49
N PHE A 34 -2.66 2.58 1.68
CA PHE A 34 -1.34 2.19 2.16
C PHE A 34 -0.69 3.29 3.01
N LEU A 35 -0.66 4.54 2.53
CA LEU A 35 -0.07 5.66 3.27
C LEU A 35 -0.78 5.86 4.62
N ARG A 36 -2.12 5.82 4.63
CA ARG A 36 -2.91 6.12 5.82
C ARG A 36 -2.99 4.98 6.83
N THR A 37 -2.71 3.73 6.45
CA THR A 37 -2.83 2.56 7.34
C THR A 37 -1.49 1.87 7.62
N ARG A 38 -0.50 2.00 6.75
CA ARG A 38 0.80 1.29 6.85
C ARG A 38 2.00 2.21 7.08
N THR A 39 1.81 3.53 7.05
CA THR A 39 2.85 4.52 7.40
C THR A 39 2.33 5.48 8.48
N PRO A 40 3.14 6.41 9.03
CA PRO A 40 2.66 7.51 9.86
C PRO A 40 2.05 8.69 9.08
N VAL A 41 2.14 8.69 7.74
CA VAL A 41 1.67 9.81 6.91
C VAL A 41 0.13 9.88 6.92
N ARG A 42 -0.42 10.99 7.39
CA ARG A 42 -1.89 11.21 7.50
C ARG A 42 -2.39 12.42 6.72
N GLY A 43 -1.49 13.16 6.08
CA GLY A 43 -1.78 14.35 5.28
C GLY A 43 -2.71 14.07 4.10
N PRO A 44 -2.37 13.14 3.19
CA PRO A 44 -3.22 12.75 2.07
C PRO A 44 -4.61 12.30 2.52
N LYS A 45 -5.65 12.79 1.82
CA LYS A 45 -7.07 12.55 2.11
C LYS A 45 -7.79 11.98 0.90
N LEU A 46 -8.90 11.29 1.18
CA LEU A 46 -9.86 10.88 0.15
C LEU A 46 -10.95 11.95 0.08
N GLY A 47 -11.15 12.51 -1.11
CA GLY A 47 -12.30 13.39 -1.41
C GLY A 47 -13.47 12.55 -1.88
N CYS A 48 -13.51 12.28 -3.20
CA CYS A 48 -14.57 11.52 -3.85
C CYS A 48 -14.17 10.08 -4.23
N GLY A 49 -12.89 9.83 -4.52
CA GLY A 49 -12.37 8.47 -4.72
C GLY A 49 -12.78 7.79 -6.03
N GLU A 50 -13.22 8.59 -7.01
CA GLU A 50 -13.67 8.16 -8.34
C GLU A 50 -12.58 8.27 -9.41
#